data_AF-A0A7J6UFV0-F1
#
_entry.id   AF-A0A7J6UFV0-F1
#
_cell.length_a   1.000
_cell.length_b   1.000
_cell.length_c   1.000
_cell.angle_alpha   90.00
_cell.angle_beta   90.00
_cell.angle_gamma   90.00
#
_symmetry.space_group_name_H-M   'P 1'
#
loop_
_entity.id
_entity.type
_entity.pdbx_description
1 polymer ?
#
loop_
_entity_poly.entity_id
_entity_poly.type
_entity_poly.pdbx_seq_one_letter_code
_entity_poly.pdbx_strand_id
1 'polypeptide(L)'
;GSPHPWMYRPSCRLCVAALRTSLSADTGRQVEIRRLLNAWGRDDLLRNVEALQRNQALNDRNKVHAAYRLVSTIGKDSLALAEKILDEVVVEVECGRFTHPQSVARLCYCWAKARPLMPLPECLSAAVCDDQKGDRCRRIGRLNSGTLAGLLWAYAKTAQMPGHDSVFSVAAQHLSDNLPSLEDVPVREAGVILWALATYWKHRRPEPLPSDLFLALAGR
;
A
#
# COMPACT_ATOMS: atom_id res chain seq x y z
N GLY A 1 -7.30 -42.36 13.02
CA GLY A 1 -6.15 -41.65 13.60
C GLY A 1 -6.08 -40.28 12.95
N SER A 2 -6.53 -39.25 13.66
CA SER A 2 -6.54 -37.88 13.15
C SER A 2 -5.12 -37.29 13.24
N PRO A 3 -4.57 -36.66 12.19
CA PRO A 3 -3.23 -36.12 12.24
C PRO A 3 -3.20 -34.83 13.07
N HIS A 4 -2.21 -34.73 13.95
CA HIS A 4 -2.05 -33.62 14.90
C HIS A 4 -1.48 -32.33 14.24
N PRO A 5 -1.79 -31.12 14.76
CA PRO A 5 -1.54 -29.84 14.08
C PRO A 5 -0.10 -29.30 14.14
N TRP A 6 0.87 -30.03 14.68
CA TRP A 6 2.19 -29.47 15.06
C TRP A 6 3.30 -29.70 14.02
N MET A 7 3.05 -30.44 12.93
CA MET A 7 4.11 -30.86 12.00
C MET A 7 4.51 -29.84 10.93
N TYR A 8 3.89 -28.66 10.85
CA TYR A 8 4.17 -27.65 9.80
C TYR A 8 5.00 -26.43 10.24
N ARG A 9 5.74 -26.49 11.35
CA ARG A 9 6.53 -25.36 11.88
C ARG A 9 8.06 -25.35 11.63
N PRO A 10 8.77 -26.42 11.23
CA PRO A 10 10.23 -26.34 11.03
C PRO A 10 10.67 -25.64 9.73
N SER A 11 9.86 -25.69 8.67
CA SER A 11 10.26 -25.28 7.31
C SER A 11 10.45 -23.77 7.15
N CYS A 12 9.69 -22.93 7.86
CA CYS A 12 9.85 -21.47 7.75
C CYS A 12 11.12 -20.91 8.42
N ARG A 13 11.65 -21.57 9.46
CA ARG A 13 12.87 -21.12 10.16
C ARG A 13 14.14 -21.38 9.35
N LEU A 14 14.18 -22.50 8.63
CA LEU A 14 15.28 -22.88 7.75
C LEU A 14 15.39 -21.95 6.53
N CYS A 15 14.26 -21.49 5.96
CA CYS A 15 14.27 -20.59 4.81
C CYS A 15 14.97 -19.26 5.10
N VAL A 16 14.69 -18.59 6.22
CA VAL A 16 15.29 -17.27 6.49
C VAL A 16 16.78 -17.39 6.83
N ALA A 17 17.20 -18.42 7.55
CA ALA A 17 18.62 -18.68 7.81
C ALA A 17 19.40 -18.98 6.52
N ALA A 18 18.83 -19.78 5.61
CA ALA A 18 19.43 -20.06 4.30
C ALA A 18 19.44 -18.84 3.36
N LEU A 19 18.42 -17.98 3.45
CA LEU A 19 18.41 -16.72 2.71
C LEU A 19 19.50 -15.77 3.24
N ARG A 20 19.86 -15.79 4.53
CA ARG A 20 20.88 -14.87 5.11
C ARG A 20 22.30 -15.08 4.58
N THR A 21 22.67 -16.28 4.12
CA THR A 21 24.07 -16.64 3.85
C THR A 21 24.54 -16.40 2.41
N SER A 22 23.65 -16.08 1.46
CA SER A 22 24.07 -15.71 0.11
C SER A 22 24.26 -14.18 0.01
N LEU A 23 25.44 -13.73 -0.43
CA LEU A 23 25.76 -12.30 -0.55
C LEU A 23 25.38 -11.69 -1.92
N SER A 24 24.64 -12.41 -2.76
CA SER A 24 24.10 -11.87 -4.01
C SER A 24 22.56 -11.83 -4.00
N ALA A 25 22.02 -10.67 -4.39
CA ALA A 25 20.60 -10.45 -4.62
C ALA A 25 20.17 -11.15 -5.92
N ASP A 26 20.13 -12.48 -5.91
CA ASP A 26 19.56 -13.22 -7.02
C ASP A 26 18.05 -12.91 -7.10
N THR A 27 17.56 -12.72 -8.33
CA THR A 27 16.13 -12.50 -8.62
C THR A 27 15.28 -13.60 -8.00
N GLY A 28 15.76 -14.85 -8.00
CA GLY A 28 15.08 -15.98 -7.36
C GLY A 28 14.88 -15.80 -5.86
N ARG A 29 15.87 -15.24 -5.15
CA ARG A 29 15.78 -14.97 -3.71
C ARG A 29 14.74 -13.89 -3.38
N GLN A 30 14.66 -12.83 -4.17
CA GLN A 30 13.67 -11.76 -3.94
C GLN A 30 12.24 -12.23 -4.22
N VAL A 31 12.05 -13.16 -5.17
CA VAL A 31 10.76 -13.83 -5.39
C VAL A 31 10.38 -14.69 -4.19
N GLU A 32 11.32 -15.48 -3.66
CA GLU A 32 11.05 -16.33 -2.49
C GLU A 32 10.76 -15.50 -1.23
N ILE A 33 11.51 -14.42 -0.97
CA ILE A 33 11.20 -13.48 0.11
C ILE A 33 9.76 -12.97 -0.02
N ARG A 34 9.32 -12.60 -1.22
CA ARG A 34 7.94 -12.12 -1.43
C ARG A 34 6.89 -13.19 -1.15
N ARG A 35 7.14 -14.42 -1.60
CA ARG A 35 6.26 -15.56 -1.30
C ARG A 35 6.15 -15.77 0.20
N LEU A 36 7.28 -15.75 0.91
CA LEU A 36 7.32 -15.94 2.36
C LEU A 36 6.63 -14.80 3.12
N LEU A 37 6.82 -13.54 2.71
CA LEU A 37 6.08 -12.39 3.25
C LEU A 37 4.57 -12.58 3.19
N ASN A 38 4.05 -13.28 2.17
CA ASN A 38 2.64 -13.58 2.05
C ASN A 38 2.17 -14.74 2.96
N ALA A 39 3.05 -15.72 3.18
CA ALA A 39 2.75 -16.93 3.93
C ALA A 39 2.88 -16.76 5.45
N TRP A 40 3.76 -15.88 5.92
CA TRP A 40 4.00 -15.70 7.35
C TRP A 40 2.78 -15.15 8.09
N GLY A 41 2.42 -15.83 9.18
CA GLY A 41 1.52 -15.32 10.21
C GLY A 41 2.17 -14.18 11.00
N ARG A 42 1.40 -13.52 11.86
CA ARG A 42 1.80 -12.29 12.57
C ARG A 42 3.16 -12.37 13.28
N ASP A 43 3.36 -13.38 14.12
CA ASP A 43 4.58 -13.48 14.96
C ASP A 43 5.83 -13.80 14.13
N ASP A 44 5.68 -14.64 13.10
CA ASP A 44 6.77 -14.98 12.19
C ASP A 44 7.10 -13.81 11.26
N LEU A 45 6.08 -13.06 10.82
CA LEU A 45 6.26 -11.87 9.99
C LEU A 45 7.14 -10.84 10.71
N LEU A 46 6.81 -10.50 11.95
CA LEU A 46 7.56 -9.51 12.73
C LEU A 46 9.04 -9.91 12.84
N ARG A 47 9.32 -11.11 13.37
CA ARG A 47 10.70 -11.59 13.58
C ARG A 47 11.49 -11.70 12.28
N ASN A 48 10.86 -12.21 11.22
CA ASN A 48 11.55 -12.45 9.96
C ASN A 48 11.79 -11.16 9.17
N VAL A 49 10.83 -10.22 9.16
CA VAL A 49 11.03 -8.91 8.53
C VAL A 49 12.11 -8.13 9.27
N GLU A 50 12.10 -8.15 10.61
CA GLU A 50 13.14 -7.48 11.40
C GLU A 50 14.55 -8.01 11.06
N ALA A 51 14.67 -9.34 10.93
CA ALA A 51 15.93 -9.96 10.54
C ALA A 51 16.33 -9.65 9.10
N LEU A 52 15.39 -9.64 8.15
CA LEU A 52 15.68 -9.28 6.76
C LEU A 52 16.08 -7.81 6.63
N GLN A 53 15.45 -6.93 7.41
CA GLN A 53 15.75 -5.51 7.47
C GLN A 53 17.15 -5.25 8.02
N ARG A 54 17.50 -5.85 9.17
CA ARG A 54 18.85 -5.74 9.77
C ARG A 54 19.96 -6.19 8.83
N ASN A 55 19.70 -7.17 7.96
CA ASN A 55 20.66 -7.69 7.01
C ASN A 55 20.58 -7.01 5.62
N GLN A 56 19.82 -5.92 5.48
CA GLN A 56 19.60 -5.21 4.21
C GLN A 56 19.19 -6.13 3.05
N ALA A 57 18.42 -7.18 3.34
CA ALA A 57 18.07 -8.22 2.38
C ALA A 57 16.80 -7.91 1.55
N LEU A 58 16.09 -6.83 1.89
CA LEU A 58 14.87 -6.40 1.21
C LEU A 58 15.21 -5.43 0.08
N ASN A 59 14.85 -5.80 -1.15
CA ASN A 59 14.80 -4.82 -2.23
C ASN A 59 13.59 -3.89 -2.10
N ASP A 60 13.57 -2.81 -2.87
CA ASP A 60 12.54 -1.77 -2.86
C ASP A 60 11.10 -2.33 -2.86
N ARG A 61 10.82 -3.27 -3.76
CA ARG A 61 9.48 -3.87 -3.87
C ARG A 61 9.11 -4.72 -2.65
N ASN A 62 10.09 -5.39 -2.05
CA ASN A 62 9.88 -6.19 -0.85
C ASN A 62 9.84 -5.33 0.42
N LYS A 63 10.49 -4.16 0.46
CA LYS A 63 10.31 -3.15 1.53
C LYS A 63 8.86 -2.67 1.58
N VAL A 64 8.31 -2.25 0.43
CA VAL A 64 6.90 -1.83 0.32
C VAL A 64 5.95 -2.95 0.77
N HIS A 65 6.21 -4.18 0.31
CA HIS A 65 5.37 -5.32 0.65
C HIS A 65 5.45 -5.71 2.12
N ALA A 66 6.65 -5.65 2.72
CA ALA A 66 6.87 -5.87 4.14
C ALA A 66 6.14 -4.82 4.98
N ALA A 67 6.30 -3.52 4.66
CA ALA A 67 5.58 -2.43 5.33
C ALA A 67 4.07 -2.64 5.25
N TYR A 68 3.53 -2.95 4.07
CA TYR A 68 2.11 -3.23 3.86
C TYR A 68 1.60 -4.39 4.73
N ARG A 69 2.34 -5.48 4.79
CA ARG A 69 1.99 -6.63 5.64
C ARG A 69 2.03 -6.26 7.12
N LEU A 70 3.04 -5.53 7.57
CA LEU A 70 3.19 -5.12 8.97
C LEU A 70 2.07 -4.19 9.43
N VAL A 71 1.73 -3.15 8.66
CA VAL A 71 0.62 -2.23 9.01
C VAL A 71 -0.75 -2.90 8.96
N SER A 72 -0.86 -4.02 8.24
CA SER A 72 -2.09 -4.83 8.17
C SER A 72 -2.23 -5.76 9.38
N THR A 73 -1.16 -5.95 10.16
CA THR A 73 -1.22 -6.67 11.44
C THR A 73 -1.50 -5.70 12.58
N ILE A 74 -2.55 -5.94 13.36
CA ILE A 74 -2.93 -5.09 14.49
C ILE A 74 -1.99 -5.36 15.68
N GLY A 75 -0.80 -4.76 15.66
CA GLY A 75 0.23 -4.95 16.70
C GLY A 75 1.20 -3.78 16.83
N LYS A 76 1.46 -3.34 18.06
CA LYS A 76 2.35 -2.20 18.37
C LYS A 76 3.76 -2.40 17.82
N ASP A 77 4.34 -3.59 18.02
CA ASP A 77 5.70 -3.88 17.55
C ASP A 77 5.79 -3.96 16.02
N SER A 78 4.74 -4.51 15.38
CA SER A 78 4.61 -4.52 13.92
C SER A 78 4.53 -3.10 13.35
N LEU A 79 3.79 -2.22 14.02
CA LEU A 79 3.69 -0.81 13.65
C LEU A 79 5.04 -0.11 13.78
N ALA A 80 5.73 -0.29 14.90
CA ALA A 80 7.05 0.31 15.14
C ALA A 80 8.10 -0.17 14.13
N LEU A 81 8.05 -1.44 13.72
CA LEU A 81 8.93 -1.92 12.64
C LEU A 81 8.53 -1.36 11.27
N ALA A 82 7.22 -1.23 10.99
CA ALA A 82 6.75 -0.63 9.76
C ALA A 82 7.19 0.83 9.65
N GLU A 83 7.10 1.60 10.74
CA GLU A 83 7.57 2.98 10.81
C GLU A 83 9.05 3.12 10.46
N LYS A 84 9.91 2.27 11.03
CA LYS A 84 11.35 2.26 10.70
C LYS A 84 11.61 2.00 9.21
N ILE A 85 10.91 1.03 8.62
CA ILE A 85 11.02 0.74 7.19
C ILE A 85 10.52 1.92 6.36
N LEU A 86 9.44 2.57 6.79
CA LEU A 86 8.87 3.72 6.09
C LEU A 86 9.80 4.93 6.11
N ASP A 87 10.50 5.19 7.23
CA ASP A 87 11.48 6.27 7.31
C ASP A 87 12.61 6.08 6.30
N GLU A 88 13.13 4.86 6.17
CA GLU A 88 14.15 4.55 5.15
C GLU A 88 13.60 4.71 3.72
N VAL A 89 12.41 4.19 3.46
CA VAL A 89 11.80 4.22 2.12
C VAL A 89 11.48 5.66 1.69
N VAL A 90 11.08 6.53 2.61
CA VAL A 90 10.83 7.94 2.32
C VAL A 90 12.08 8.64 1.80
N VAL A 91 13.23 8.42 2.44
CA VAL A 91 14.52 8.94 1.96
C VAL A 91 14.83 8.40 0.56
N GLU A 92 14.57 7.12 0.30
CA GLU A 92 14.79 6.51 -1.02
C GLU A 92 13.84 7.04 -2.10
N VAL A 93 12.61 7.41 -1.74
CA VAL A 93 11.65 8.08 -2.64
C VAL A 93 12.16 9.47 -3.02
N GLU A 94 12.67 10.24 -2.06
CA GLU A 94 13.27 11.55 -2.30
C GLU A 94 14.48 11.47 -3.25
N CYS A 95 15.24 10.38 -3.17
CA CYS A 95 16.33 10.08 -4.11
C CYS A 95 15.87 9.49 -5.46
N GLY A 96 14.57 9.36 -5.71
CA GLY A 96 14.02 8.91 -6.99
C GLY A 96 14.04 7.39 -7.25
N ARG A 97 14.30 6.54 -6.25
CA ARG A 97 14.31 5.07 -6.44
C ARG A 97 12.93 4.47 -6.68
N PHE A 98 11.88 5.05 -6.08
CA PHE A 98 10.52 4.52 -6.13
C PHE A 98 9.67 5.19 -7.22
N THR A 99 9.72 4.67 -8.43
CA THR A 99 9.00 5.25 -9.58
C THR A 99 7.65 4.58 -9.87
N HIS A 100 7.47 3.34 -9.44
CA HIS A 100 6.29 2.54 -9.80
C HIS A 100 5.01 3.01 -9.06
N PRO A 101 3.92 3.39 -9.77
CA PRO A 101 2.73 4.00 -9.15
C PRO A 101 2.09 3.14 -8.04
N GLN A 102 1.97 1.83 -8.26
CA GLN A 102 1.44 0.91 -7.24
C GLN A 102 2.26 0.89 -5.94
N SER A 103 3.58 1.03 -6.04
CA SER A 103 4.46 1.01 -4.86
C SER A 103 4.29 2.29 -4.06
N VAL A 104 4.32 3.45 -4.72
CA VAL A 104 4.15 4.76 -4.08
C VAL A 104 2.76 4.86 -3.43
N ALA A 105 1.70 4.48 -4.14
CA ALA A 105 0.34 4.51 -3.60
C ALA A 105 0.18 3.62 -2.36
N ARG A 106 0.83 2.44 -2.35
CA ARG A 106 0.88 1.58 -1.16
C ARG A 106 1.65 2.20 -0.01
N LEU A 107 2.74 2.92 -0.29
CA LEU A 107 3.49 3.64 0.74
C LEU A 107 2.65 4.74 1.38
N CYS A 108 1.85 5.48 0.60
CA CYS A 108 0.90 6.45 1.16
C CYS A 108 -0.08 5.77 2.14
N TYR A 109 -0.66 4.63 1.76
CA TYR A 109 -1.51 3.85 2.65
C TYR A 109 -0.77 3.38 3.92
N CYS A 110 0.43 2.83 3.77
CA CYS A 110 1.23 2.36 4.89
C CYS A 110 1.58 3.49 5.86
N TRP A 111 1.95 4.66 5.33
CA TRP A 111 2.24 5.85 6.12
C TRP A 111 1.02 6.30 6.92
N ALA A 112 -0.12 6.51 6.26
CA ALA A 112 -1.35 6.95 6.92
C ALA A 112 -1.86 5.93 7.97
N LYS A 113 -1.61 4.64 7.76
CA LYS A 113 -1.93 3.59 8.74
C LYS A 113 -0.98 3.57 9.93
N ALA A 114 0.31 3.70 9.67
CA ALA A 114 1.34 3.70 10.71
C ALA A 114 1.25 4.96 11.58
N ARG A 115 0.99 6.10 10.94
CA ARG A 115 1.08 7.44 11.55
C ARG A 115 -0.21 8.22 11.31
N PRO A 116 -1.32 7.85 11.97
CA PRO A 116 -2.64 8.44 11.69
C PRO A 116 -2.75 9.93 12.01
N LEU A 117 -1.82 10.47 12.82
CA LEU A 117 -1.76 11.88 13.19
C LEU A 117 -0.72 12.68 12.39
N MET A 118 0.04 12.02 11.50
CA MET A 118 1.06 12.70 10.70
C MET A 118 0.57 12.91 9.27
N PRO A 119 0.88 14.07 8.66
CA PRO A 119 0.63 14.29 7.25
C PRO A 119 1.43 13.30 6.39
N LEU A 120 1.00 13.08 5.14
CA LEU A 120 1.80 12.33 4.16
C LEU A 120 3.11 13.11 3.86
N PRO A 121 4.26 12.46 3.71
CA PRO A 121 5.48 13.11 3.26
C PRO A 121 5.27 13.78 1.90
N GLU A 122 5.81 14.98 1.73
CA GLU A 122 5.68 15.73 0.47
C GLU A 122 6.22 14.94 -0.71
N CYS A 123 7.32 14.20 -0.54
CA CYS A 123 7.89 13.35 -1.58
C CYS A 123 6.96 12.22 -2.03
N LEU A 124 6.21 11.61 -1.11
CA LEU A 124 5.20 10.60 -1.43
C LEU A 124 4.01 11.24 -2.13
N SER A 125 3.54 12.40 -1.64
CA SER A 125 2.45 13.12 -2.31
C SER A 125 2.86 13.57 -3.71
N ALA A 126 4.03 14.17 -3.87
CA ALA A 126 4.58 14.59 -5.15
C ALA A 126 4.75 13.41 -6.10
N ALA A 127 5.25 12.26 -5.65
CA ALA A 127 5.41 11.08 -6.51
C ALA A 127 4.07 10.46 -6.97
N VAL A 128 2.97 10.69 -6.25
CA VAL A 128 1.61 10.33 -6.72
C VAL A 128 1.07 11.43 -7.64
N CYS A 129 1.27 12.68 -7.24
CA CYS A 129 0.73 13.87 -7.88
C CYS A 129 1.60 14.42 -9.02
N ASP A 130 2.70 13.80 -9.41
CA ASP A 130 3.63 14.41 -10.37
C ASP A 130 2.93 14.69 -11.71
N ASP A 131 2.71 15.98 -11.95
CA ASP A 131 1.94 16.53 -13.08
C ASP A 131 2.85 16.98 -14.20
N GLN A 132 4.18 16.85 -14.06
CA GLN A 132 5.17 17.44 -14.97
C GLN A 132 4.99 17.05 -16.45
N LYS A 133 4.15 16.04 -16.76
CA LYS A 133 3.81 15.61 -18.12
C LYS A 133 2.32 15.27 -18.35
N GLY A 134 1.41 15.64 -17.45
CA GLY A 134 0.02 15.17 -17.48
C GLY A 134 -0.12 13.66 -17.20
N ASP A 135 0.91 13.05 -16.62
CA ASP A 135 0.95 11.61 -16.33
C ASP A 135 0.17 11.25 -15.06
N ARG A 136 -0.33 12.22 -14.27
CA ARG A 136 -1.09 11.96 -13.04
C ARG A 136 -2.30 11.06 -13.28
N CYS A 137 -3.13 11.38 -14.27
CA CYS A 137 -4.27 10.54 -14.68
C CYS A 137 -3.83 9.13 -15.08
N ARG A 138 -2.70 9.01 -15.79
CA ARG A 138 -2.14 7.70 -16.17
C ARG A 138 -1.63 6.92 -14.97
N ARG A 139 -1.06 7.57 -13.95
CA ARG A 139 -0.57 6.90 -12.73
C ARG A 139 -1.72 6.34 -11.92
N ILE A 140 -2.79 7.12 -11.71
CA ILE A 140 -4.01 6.66 -11.03
C ILE A 140 -4.71 5.56 -11.83
N GLY A 141 -4.84 5.73 -13.15
CA GLY A 141 -5.45 4.71 -14.02
C GLY A 141 -4.67 3.38 -14.14
N ARG A 142 -3.42 3.34 -13.64
CA ARG A 142 -2.61 2.10 -13.54
C ARG A 142 -2.74 1.41 -12.18
N LEU A 143 -3.49 1.99 -11.25
CA LEU A 143 -3.75 1.38 -9.94
C LEU A 143 -4.81 0.30 -10.07
N ASN A 144 -4.66 -0.78 -9.30
CA ASN A 144 -5.76 -1.74 -9.16
C ASN A 144 -6.70 -1.23 -8.07
N SER A 145 -7.92 -1.78 -8.01
CA SER A 145 -8.96 -1.36 -7.08
C SER A 145 -8.49 -1.31 -5.62
N GLY A 146 -7.76 -2.33 -5.15
CA GLY A 146 -7.24 -2.37 -3.78
C GLY A 146 -6.22 -1.28 -3.47
N THR A 147 -5.28 -1.04 -4.39
CA THR A 147 -4.28 0.02 -4.22
C THR A 147 -4.91 1.41 -4.36
N LEU A 148 -5.87 1.59 -5.28
CA LEU A 148 -6.63 2.85 -5.43
C LEU A 148 -7.45 3.15 -4.17
N ALA A 149 -8.21 2.16 -3.67
CA ALA A 149 -8.96 2.28 -2.43
C ALA A 149 -8.04 2.65 -1.25
N GLY A 150 -6.88 2.00 -1.14
CA GLY A 150 -5.88 2.32 -0.12
C GLY A 150 -5.32 3.74 -0.24
N LEU A 151 -5.04 4.21 -1.46
CA LEU A 151 -4.59 5.57 -1.72
C LEU A 151 -5.64 6.61 -1.33
N LEU A 152 -6.88 6.45 -1.79
CA LEU A 152 -7.97 7.36 -1.46
C LEU A 152 -8.27 7.36 0.03
N TRP A 153 -8.22 6.20 0.69
CA TRP A 153 -8.34 6.12 2.14
C TRP A 153 -7.25 6.91 2.85
N ALA A 154 -5.99 6.78 2.40
CA ALA A 154 -4.86 7.50 2.96
C ALA A 154 -5.06 9.02 2.87
N TYR A 155 -5.38 9.50 1.67
CA TYR A 155 -5.66 10.91 1.44
C TYR A 155 -6.88 11.37 2.27
N ALA A 156 -7.99 10.63 2.30
CA ALA A 156 -9.16 10.98 3.11
C ALA A 156 -8.87 11.09 4.61
N LYS A 157 -7.90 10.31 5.13
CA LYS A 157 -7.48 10.34 6.53
C LYS A 157 -6.49 11.44 6.85
N THR A 158 -5.63 11.82 5.91
CA THR A 158 -4.65 12.88 6.10
C THR A 158 -5.19 14.18 5.50
N ALA A 159 -5.80 15.01 6.35
CA ALA A 159 -6.35 16.29 5.91
C ALA A 159 -5.25 17.29 5.49
N GLN A 160 -5.59 18.20 4.58
CA GLN A 160 -4.78 19.38 4.19
C GLN A 160 -3.45 19.07 3.48
N MET A 161 -3.37 17.96 2.75
CA MET A 161 -2.19 17.65 1.94
C MET A 161 -2.19 18.39 0.59
N PRO A 162 -1.02 18.80 0.05
CA PRO A 162 -0.91 19.22 -1.34
C PRO A 162 -1.38 18.10 -2.29
N GLY A 163 -2.13 18.47 -3.34
CA GLY A 163 -2.63 17.53 -4.33
C GLY A 163 -3.89 16.76 -3.94
N HIS A 164 -4.46 17.01 -2.75
CA HIS A 164 -5.68 16.34 -2.26
C HIS A 164 -6.82 16.42 -3.28
N ASP A 165 -7.15 17.64 -3.72
CA ASP A 165 -8.25 17.88 -4.63
C ASP A 165 -8.03 17.21 -5.99
N SER A 166 -6.79 17.25 -6.48
CA SER A 166 -6.47 16.60 -7.75
C SER A 166 -6.53 15.08 -7.66
N VAL A 167 -6.06 14.45 -6.58
CA VAL A 167 -6.11 12.98 -6.45
C VAL A 167 -7.55 12.50 -6.45
N PHE A 168 -8.44 13.17 -5.71
CA PHE A 168 -9.85 12.82 -5.68
C PHE A 168 -10.57 13.11 -7.00
N SER A 169 -10.29 14.26 -7.62
CA SER A 169 -10.87 14.61 -8.93
C SER A 169 -10.45 13.63 -10.02
N VAL A 170 -9.16 13.32 -10.13
CA VAL A 170 -8.64 12.37 -11.13
C VAL A 170 -9.13 10.96 -10.88
N ALA A 171 -9.21 10.53 -9.62
CA ALA A 171 -9.78 9.22 -9.30
C ALA A 171 -11.27 9.14 -9.64
N ALA A 172 -12.05 10.17 -9.31
CA ALA A 172 -13.47 10.22 -9.65
C ALA A 172 -13.68 10.21 -11.17
N GLN A 173 -12.90 10.99 -11.92
CA GLN A 173 -12.94 10.97 -13.39
C GLN A 173 -12.58 9.58 -13.93
N HIS A 174 -11.47 9.00 -13.48
CA HIS A 174 -11.03 7.68 -13.93
C HIS A 174 -12.08 6.60 -13.67
N LEU A 175 -12.71 6.59 -12.49
CA LEU A 175 -13.77 5.64 -12.16
C LEU A 175 -15.03 5.87 -13.00
N SER A 176 -15.37 7.14 -13.29
CA SER A 176 -16.51 7.50 -14.14
C SER A 176 -16.29 7.10 -15.61
N ASP A 177 -15.06 7.23 -16.11
CA ASP A 177 -14.72 6.81 -17.47
C ASP A 177 -14.71 5.27 -17.61
N ASN A 178 -14.64 4.55 -16.48
CA ASN A 178 -14.52 3.11 -16.44
C ASN A 178 -15.63 2.45 -15.61
N LEU A 179 -16.85 3.02 -15.59
CA LEU A 179 -18.00 2.48 -14.86
C LEU A 179 -18.23 0.97 -15.09
N PRO A 180 -18.15 0.42 -16.32
CA PRO A 180 -18.36 -1.01 -16.53
C PRO A 180 -17.36 -1.90 -15.77
N SER A 181 -16.14 -1.42 -15.57
CA SER A 181 -15.09 -2.16 -14.84
C SER A 181 -15.32 -2.20 -13.33
N LEU A 182 -16.26 -1.39 -12.81
CA LEU A 182 -16.60 -1.40 -11.39
C LEU A 182 -17.30 -2.70 -10.98
N GLU A 183 -17.88 -3.43 -11.92
CA GLU A 183 -18.47 -4.76 -11.65
C GLU A 183 -17.44 -5.80 -11.17
N ASP A 184 -16.15 -5.58 -11.46
CA ASP A 184 -15.06 -6.44 -11.01
C ASP A 184 -14.40 -5.94 -9.71
N VAL A 185 -14.77 -4.74 -9.25
CA VAL A 185 -14.25 -4.19 -8.00
C VAL A 185 -14.89 -4.93 -6.83
N PRO A 186 -14.10 -5.54 -5.92
CA PRO A 186 -14.70 -6.23 -4.79
C PRO A 186 -15.41 -5.24 -3.85
N VAL A 187 -16.50 -5.70 -3.22
CA VAL A 187 -17.42 -4.87 -2.41
C VAL A 187 -16.68 -4.06 -1.34
N ARG A 188 -15.66 -4.67 -0.72
CA ARG A 188 -14.84 -4.01 0.30
C ARG A 188 -14.11 -2.79 -0.26
N GLU A 189 -13.46 -2.93 -1.42
CA GLU A 189 -12.73 -1.86 -2.08
C GLU A 189 -13.70 -0.76 -2.56
N ALA A 190 -14.85 -1.13 -3.13
CA ALA A 190 -15.89 -0.18 -3.52
C ALA A 190 -16.39 0.64 -2.32
N GLY A 191 -16.67 -0.02 -1.19
CA GLY A 191 -17.09 0.66 0.05
C GLY A 191 -16.02 1.60 0.60
N VAL A 192 -14.73 1.23 0.51
CA VAL A 192 -13.63 2.11 0.94
C VAL A 192 -13.49 3.32 0.02
N ILE A 193 -13.61 3.13 -1.30
CA ILE A 193 -13.59 4.23 -2.29
C ILE A 193 -14.75 5.19 -2.00
N LEU A 194 -15.97 4.66 -1.85
CA LEU A 194 -17.17 5.45 -1.56
C LEU A 194 -17.02 6.24 -0.25
N TRP A 195 -16.54 5.60 0.82
CA TRP A 195 -16.28 6.26 2.09
C TRP A 195 -15.24 7.37 1.97
N ALA A 196 -14.14 7.13 1.23
CA ALA A 196 -13.07 8.10 1.05
C ALA A 196 -13.55 9.33 0.27
N LEU A 197 -14.32 9.11 -0.81
CA LEU A 197 -14.96 10.17 -1.59
C LEU A 197 -15.91 10.97 -0.69
N ALA A 198 -16.86 10.33 -0.02
CA ALA A 198 -17.80 11.01 0.88
C ALA A 198 -17.10 11.84 1.97
N THR A 199 -16.01 11.32 2.53
CA THR A 199 -15.19 12.01 3.54
C THR A 199 -14.55 13.27 2.95
N TYR A 200 -13.90 13.17 1.79
CA TYR A 200 -13.30 14.31 1.11
C TYR A 200 -14.35 15.39 0.76
N TRP A 201 -15.48 14.97 0.19
CA TRP A 201 -16.57 15.87 -0.20
C TRP A 201 -17.19 16.62 0.97
N LYS A 202 -17.40 15.94 2.10
CA LYS A 202 -17.93 16.58 3.32
C LYS A 202 -17.04 17.74 3.80
N HIS A 203 -15.73 17.61 3.66
CA HIS A 203 -14.77 18.58 4.19
C HIS A 203 -14.43 19.71 3.21
N ARG A 204 -14.44 19.46 1.89
CA ARG A 204 -14.02 20.43 0.87
C ARG A 204 -15.16 21.04 0.05
N ARG A 205 -16.36 20.44 0.10
CA ARG A 205 -17.52 20.79 -0.76
C ARG A 205 -17.14 21.04 -2.25
N PRO A 206 -16.45 20.10 -2.94
CA PRO A 206 -16.27 20.19 -4.38
C PRO A 206 -17.58 19.90 -5.14
N GLU A 207 -17.57 20.05 -6.47
CA GLU A 207 -18.68 19.62 -7.34
C GLU A 207 -19.16 18.21 -6.98
N PRO A 208 -20.48 17.95 -6.90
CA PRO A 208 -21.01 16.68 -6.41
C PRO A 208 -20.45 15.49 -7.19
N LEU A 209 -20.22 14.37 -6.48
CA LEU A 209 -19.83 13.11 -7.13
C LEU A 209 -20.85 12.79 -8.24
N PRO A 210 -20.41 12.42 -9.47
CA PRO A 210 -21.34 12.03 -10.52
C PRO A 210 -22.33 10.99 -10.01
N SER A 211 -23.63 11.21 -10.24
CA SER A 211 -24.71 10.32 -9.76
C SER A 211 -24.48 8.88 -10.17
N ASP A 212 -24.00 8.69 -11.40
CA ASP A 212 -23.80 7.37 -11.99
C ASP A 212 -22.64 6.65 -11.31
N LEU A 213 -21.57 7.38 -10.95
CA LEU A 213 -20.47 6.84 -10.17
C LEU A 213 -20.91 6.47 -8.76
N PHE A 214 -21.72 7.31 -8.11
CA PHE A 214 -22.27 7.00 -6.79
C PHE A 214 -23.10 5.72 -6.84
N LEU A 215 -24.04 5.62 -7.78
CA LEU A 215 -24.92 4.46 -7.94
C LEU A 215 -24.12 3.20 -8.29
N ALA A 216 -23.14 3.29 -9.19
CA ALA A 216 -22.31 2.16 -9.56
C ALA A 216 -21.48 1.64 -8.37
N LEU A 217 -20.92 2.53 -7.54
CA LEU A 217 -20.18 2.12 -6.33
C LEU A 217 -21.11 1.58 -5.23
N ALA A 218 -22.31 2.17 -5.07
CA ALA A 218 -23.29 1.75 -4.06
C ALA A 218 -24.05 0.47 -4.44
N GLY A 219 -24.13 0.14 -5.72
CA GLY A 219 -24.74 -1.08 -6.25
C GLY A 219 -23.84 -2.33 -6.17
N ARG A 220 -22.64 -2.22 -5.58
CA ARG A 220 -21.71 -3.33 -5.32
C ARG A 220 -22.05 -4.01 -4.00
#